data_AF-A0A4R7DL47-F1
#
_entry.id   AF-A0A4R7DL47-F1
#
_cell.length_a   1.000
_cell.length_b   1.000
_cell.length_c   1.000
_cell.angle_alpha   90.00
_cell.angle_beta   90.00
_cell.angle_gamma   90.00
#
_symmetry.space_group_name_H-M   'P 1'
#
loop_
_entity.id
_entity.type
_entity.pdbx_description
1 polymer ?
#
loop_
_entity_poly.entity_id
_entity_poly.type
_entity_poly.pdbx_seq_one_letter_code
_entity_poly.pdbx_strand_id
1 'polypeptide(L)'
;MELNTLAPAPGAKSSKKRVGRGIGSGLGKTGGRGHKGQKSRSGGSVKPGFEGGQMPIQRRLPKFGFTSRKAMVTAEVNLAEIAKVDGDTVELATLKAAGLVRKNVLHAKVIKSGELSRAVTVKGLKVTKGAREAIEAAGGKIEG
;
A
#
# COMPACT_ATOMS: atom_id res chain seq x y z
N MET A 1 11.40 15.45 -36.45
CA MET A 1 11.72 14.73 -35.19
C MET A 1 12.06 13.34 -35.63
N GLU A 2 13.35 13.10 -35.84
CA GLU A 2 13.81 11.86 -36.48
C GLU A 2 14.08 10.79 -35.44
N LEU A 3 13.86 9.53 -35.78
CA LEU A 3 14.06 8.40 -34.85
C LEU A 3 15.48 8.33 -34.26
N ASN A 4 16.48 8.85 -34.97
CA ASN A 4 17.89 8.90 -34.55
C ASN A 4 18.24 10.12 -33.68
N THR A 5 17.29 11.01 -33.39
CA THR A 5 17.50 12.22 -32.56
C THR A 5 16.91 12.11 -31.16
N LEU A 6 16.26 10.99 -30.83
CA LEU A 6 15.64 10.74 -29.53
C LEU A 6 16.68 10.26 -28.53
N ALA A 7 16.86 11.01 -27.44
CA ALA A 7 17.69 10.62 -26.31
C ALA A 7 16.87 10.65 -25.00
N PRO A 8 17.11 9.72 -24.06
CA PRO A 8 16.48 9.77 -22.75
C PRO A 8 17.04 10.94 -21.92
N ALA A 9 16.28 11.38 -20.92
CA ALA A 9 16.77 12.37 -19.95
C ALA A 9 18.06 11.87 -19.26
N PRO A 10 19.01 12.77 -18.94
CA PRO A 10 20.23 12.40 -18.23
C PRO A 10 19.93 11.63 -16.93
N GLY A 11 20.57 10.49 -16.74
CA GLY A 11 20.38 9.63 -15.57
C GLY A 11 19.16 8.70 -15.60
N ALA A 12 18.25 8.84 -16.57
CA ALA A 12 17.09 7.94 -16.70
C ALA A 12 17.46 6.49 -17.04
N LYS A 13 18.66 6.27 -17.60
CA LYS A 13 19.20 4.94 -17.92
C LYS A 13 20.58 4.78 -17.28
N SER A 14 20.72 3.75 -16.45
CA SER A 14 22.00 3.34 -15.87
C SER A 14 22.47 2.02 -16.48
N SER A 15 23.79 1.87 -16.65
CA SER A 15 24.38 0.64 -17.14
C SER A 15 24.26 -0.47 -16.10
N LYS A 16 23.81 -1.66 -16.51
CA LYS A 16 23.73 -2.83 -15.62
C LYS A 16 25.13 -3.30 -15.20
N LYS A 17 25.24 -3.74 -13.95
CA LYS A 17 26.46 -4.36 -13.41
C LYS A 17 26.78 -5.66 -14.16
N ARG A 18 27.97 -5.76 -14.75
CA ARG A 18 28.47 -6.96 -15.45
C ARG A 18 29.66 -7.53 -14.67
N VAL A 19 29.44 -8.64 -13.96
CA VAL A 19 30.48 -9.28 -13.13
C VAL A 19 31.38 -10.19 -13.95
N GLY A 20 32.64 -10.39 -13.50
CA GLY A 20 33.59 -11.29 -14.15
C GLY A 20 34.09 -10.78 -15.51
N ARG A 21 34.40 -9.48 -15.63
CA ARG A 21 34.91 -8.85 -16.86
C ARG A 21 36.26 -8.14 -16.63
N GLY A 22 37.26 -8.91 -16.21
CA GLY A 22 38.62 -8.41 -15.98
C GLY A 22 38.79 -7.61 -14.68
N ILE A 23 40.05 -7.35 -14.31
CA ILE A 23 40.43 -6.68 -13.06
C ILE A 23 39.99 -5.21 -13.06
N GLY A 24 40.19 -4.49 -14.18
CA GLY A 24 39.84 -3.07 -14.30
C GLY A 24 38.36 -2.73 -14.15
N SER A 25 37.46 -3.73 -14.21
CA SER A 25 36.03 -3.54 -13.95
C SER A 25 35.67 -3.35 -12.47
N GLY A 26 36.60 -3.62 -11.54
CA GLY A 26 36.33 -3.66 -10.10
C GLY A 26 35.50 -4.85 -9.62
N LEU A 27 35.00 -5.68 -10.54
CA LEU A 27 34.11 -6.83 -10.28
C LEU A 27 34.61 -8.10 -10.97
N GLY A 28 35.92 -8.18 -11.22
CA GLY A 28 36.59 -9.37 -11.73
C GLY A 28 36.60 -10.53 -10.72
N LYS A 29 37.15 -11.67 -11.14
CA LYS A 29 37.40 -12.89 -10.33
C LYS A 29 36.18 -13.40 -9.53
N THR A 30 35.91 -12.83 -8.36
CA THR A 30 34.84 -13.26 -7.45
C THR A 30 33.49 -12.59 -7.74
N GLY A 31 33.45 -11.53 -8.56
CA GLY A 31 32.21 -10.84 -8.92
C GLY A 31 31.48 -10.21 -7.73
N GLY A 32 32.20 -9.90 -6.65
CA GLY A 32 31.64 -9.35 -5.40
C GLY A 32 31.08 -10.40 -4.43
N ARG A 33 31.32 -11.70 -4.65
CA ARG A 33 30.85 -12.78 -3.75
C ARG A 33 31.86 -13.20 -2.68
N GLY A 34 33.08 -12.66 -2.70
CA GLY A 34 34.16 -13.11 -1.81
C GLY A 34 34.70 -14.49 -2.19
N HIS A 35 35.32 -15.18 -1.22
CA HIS A 35 35.97 -16.49 -1.43
C HIS A 35 35.22 -17.63 -0.74
N LYS A 36 34.92 -18.71 -1.48
CA LYS A 36 34.36 -19.98 -0.98
C LYS A 36 33.06 -19.77 -0.16
N GLY A 37 32.62 -20.81 0.55
CA GLY A 37 31.40 -20.80 1.36
C GLY A 37 30.10 -20.88 0.56
N GLN A 38 29.00 -21.18 1.25
CA GLN A 38 27.68 -21.43 0.64
C GLN A 38 27.22 -20.28 -0.26
N LYS A 39 27.30 -19.03 0.21
CA LYS A 39 26.83 -17.83 -0.53
C LYS A 39 27.62 -17.53 -1.81
N SER A 40 28.81 -18.10 -1.99
CA SER A 40 29.58 -17.93 -3.24
C SER A 40 29.13 -18.88 -4.35
N ARG A 41 28.56 -20.05 -4.00
CA ARG A 41 28.19 -21.11 -4.95
C ARG A 41 26.98 -20.72 -5.80
N SER A 42 26.83 -21.37 -6.94
CA SER A 42 25.61 -21.23 -7.76
C SER A 42 24.41 -21.79 -6.97
N GLY A 43 23.30 -21.06 -6.94
CA GLY A 43 22.12 -21.41 -6.11
C GLY A 43 22.31 -21.29 -4.60
N GLY A 44 23.51 -20.91 -4.13
CA GLY A 44 23.84 -20.81 -2.72
C GLY A 44 23.09 -19.67 -2.03
N SER A 45 22.07 -20.01 -1.25
CA SER A 45 21.32 -19.05 -0.44
C SER A 45 21.00 -19.65 0.94
N VAL A 46 20.72 -18.77 1.89
CA VAL A 46 20.18 -19.13 3.20
C VAL A 46 18.69 -18.78 3.16
N LYS A 47 17.83 -19.74 3.50
CA LYS A 47 16.38 -19.53 3.49
C LYS A 47 16.02 -18.34 4.39
N PRO A 48 15.13 -17.42 3.97
CA PRO A 48 14.64 -16.35 4.84
C PRO A 48 14.10 -16.93 6.17
N GLY A 49 14.61 -16.40 7.28
CA GLY A 49 14.27 -16.87 8.63
C GLY A 49 15.08 -18.09 9.13
N PHE A 50 16.17 -18.50 8.48
CA PHE A 50 17.12 -19.47 9.03
C PHE A 50 18.24 -18.78 9.82
N GLU A 51 18.40 -19.15 11.10
CA GLU A 51 19.35 -18.52 12.05
C GLU A 51 20.57 -19.42 12.35
N GLY A 52 21.00 -20.24 11.39
CA GLY A 52 22.25 -21.02 11.53
C GLY A 52 22.15 -22.28 12.41
N GLY A 53 20.96 -22.66 12.85
CA GLY A 53 20.70 -23.83 13.70
C GLY A 53 19.92 -23.49 14.97
N GLN A 54 19.93 -22.22 15.38
CA GLN A 54 19.05 -21.71 16.43
C GLN A 54 17.57 -21.84 16.03
N MET A 55 16.69 -22.06 17.01
CA MET A 55 15.25 -21.99 16.79
C MET A 55 14.88 -20.58 16.28
N PRO A 56 14.35 -20.43 15.05
CA PRO A 56 14.08 -19.11 14.49
C PRO A 56 13.04 -18.32 15.27
N ILE A 57 13.10 -16.99 15.22
CA ILE A 57 12.18 -16.11 15.94
C ILE A 57 10.70 -16.42 15.66
N GLN A 58 10.35 -16.73 14.41
CA GLN A 58 8.98 -17.09 14.00
C GLN A 58 8.48 -18.42 14.57
N ARG A 59 9.37 -19.22 15.17
CA ARG A 59 9.04 -20.46 15.90
C ARG A 59 9.18 -20.32 17.41
N ARG A 60 10.03 -19.41 17.89
CA ARG A 60 10.24 -19.11 19.32
C ARG A 60 9.01 -18.44 19.94
N LEU A 61 8.39 -17.52 19.21
CA LEU A 61 7.23 -16.79 19.69
C LEU A 61 5.94 -17.60 19.46
N PRO A 62 4.99 -17.60 20.42
CA PRO A 62 3.70 -18.22 20.22
C PRO A 62 2.89 -17.46 19.15
N LYS A 63 2.04 -18.18 18.43
CA LYS A 63 1.02 -17.55 17.57
C LYS A 63 -0.06 -16.95 18.47
N PHE A 64 -0.57 -15.78 18.10
CA PHE A 64 -1.66 -15.12 18.82
C PHE A 64 -2.64 -14.45 17.86
N GLY A 65 -3.84 -14.18 18.35
CA GLY A 65 -4.90 -13.49 17.60
C GLY A 65 -5.68 -14.39 16.65
N PHE A 66 -6.57 -13.77 15.88
CA PHE A 66 -7.37 -14.40 14.83
C PHE A 66 -7.69 -13.36 13.75
N THR A 67 -8.00 -13.81 12.53
CA THR A 67 -8.38 -12.91 11.43
C THR A 67 -9.90 -12.79 11.37
N SER A 68 -10.43 -11.58 11.59
CA SER A 68 -11.88 -11.33 11.55
C SER A 68 -12.42 -11.28 10.12
N ARG A 69 -13.41 -12.12 9.79
CA ARG A 69 -14.10 -12.08 8.49
C ARG A 69 -14.87 -10.78 8.26
N LYS A 70 -15.33 -10.14 9.34
CA LYS A 70 -16.05 -8.86 9.28
C LYS A 70 -15.12 -7.71 8.87
N ALA A 71 -13.87 -7.74 9.33
CA ALA A 71 -12.88 -6.72 8.95
C ALA A 71 -12.58 -6.73 7.45
N MET A 72 -12.60 -7.91 6.80
CA MET A 72 -12.35 -8.02 5.35
C MET A 72 -13.42 -7.34 4.47
N VAL A 73 -14.62 -7.13 5.01
CA VAL A 73 -15.77 -6.49 4.31
C VAL A 73 -16.14 -5.14 4.91
N THR A 74 -15.28 -4.58 5.76
CA THR A 74 -15.47 -3.26 6.37
C THR A 74 -14.42 -2.30 5.80
N ALA A 75 -14.86 -1.15 5.30
CA ALA A 75 -13.97 -0.08 4.83
C ALA A 75 -14.05 1.14 5.75
N GLU A 76 -13.03 1.98 5.66
CA GLU A 76 -13.02 3.34 6.19
C GLU A 76 -13.03 4.33 5.02
N VAL A 77 -13.66 5.48 5.21
CA VAL A 77 -13.75 6.54 4.21
C VAL A 77 -13.48 7.88 4.87
N ASN A 78 -12.67 8.71 4.22
CA ASN A 78 -12.23 10.01 4.72
C ASN A 78 -13.16 11.14 4.27
N LEU A 79 -13.15 12.28 4.97
CA LEU A 79 -13.93 13.46 4.60
C LEU A 79 -13.51 14.03 3.24
N ALA A 80 -12.20 14.05 2.96
CA ALA A 80 -11.67 14.49 1.67
C ALA A 80 -12.05 13.56 0.50
N GLU A 81 -12.34 12.28 0.77
CA GLU A 81 -12.83 11.33 -0.23
C GLU A 81 -14.32 11.55 -0.49
N ILE A 82 -15.09 11.78 0.58
CA ILE A 82 -16.51 12.14 0.48
C ILE A 82 -16.70 13.38 -0.37
N ALA A 83 -15.79 14.36 -0.30
CA ALA A 83 -15.84 15.56 -1.15
C ALA A 83 -15.83 15.25 -2.66
N LYS A 84 -15.35 14.07 -3.09
CA LYS A 84 -15.24 13.65 -4.50
C LYS A 84 -16.42 12.82 -4.99
N VAL A 85 -17.37 12.49 -4.13
CA VAL A 85 -18.57 11.71 -4.53
C VAL A 85 -19.50 12.61 -5.33
N ASP A 86 -19.94 12.15 -6.50
CA ASP A 86 -20.94 12.87 -7.28
C ASP A 86 -22.30 12.87 -6.58
N GLY A 87 -22.93 14.04 -6.50
CA GLY A 87 -24.19 14.26 -5.79
C GLY A 87 -24.04 14.45 -4.28
N ASP A 88 -25.15 14.74 -3.62
CA ASP A 88 -25.17 15.14 -2.20
C ASP A 88 -25.39 13.95 -1.24
N THR A 89 -25.67 12.75 -1.76
CA THR A 89 -25.96 11.56 -0.95
C THR A 89 -24.80 10.58 -0.89
N VAL A 90 -24.35 10.29 0.34
CA VAL A 90 -23.22 9.39 0.61
C VAL A 90 -23.76 8.11 1.23
N GLU A 91 -23.82 7.07 0.40
CA GLU A 91 -24.26 5.72 0.71
C GLU A 91 -23.20 4.71 0.26
N LEU A 92 -23.30 3.47 0.71
CA LEU A 92 -22.39 2.41 0.27
C LEU A 92 -22.40 2.23 -1.26
N ALA A 93 -23.55 2.42 -1.92
CA ALA A 93 -23.67 2.34 -3.37
C ALA A 93 -22.94 3.48 -4.08
N THR A 94 -23.10 4.73 -3.61
CA THR A 94 -22.43 5.89 -4.22
C THR A 94 -20.92 5.85 -3.99
N LEU A 95 -20.47 5.40 -2.81
CA LEU A 95 -19.06 5.16 -2.53
C LEU A 95 -18.43 4.09 -3.44
N LYS A 96 -19.19 3.04 -3.79
CA LYS A 96 -18.75 2.01 -4.75
C LYS A 96 -18.72 2.55 -6.18
N ALA A 97 -19.73 3.33 -6.57
CA ALA A 97 -19.80 3.93 -7.90
C ALA A 97 -18.64 4.91 -8.13
N ALA A 98 -18.30 5.71 -7.13
CA ALA A 98 -17.15 6.62 -7.14
C ALA A 98 -15.78 5.90 -7.04
N GLY A 99 -15.75 4.57 -6.92
CA GLY A 99 -14.51 3.80 -6.79
C GLY A 99 -13.74 4.00 -5.48
N LEU A 100 -14.35 4.69 -4.50
CA LEU A 100 -13.73 4.94 -3.19
C LEU A 100 -13.70 3.68 -2.32
N VAL A 101 -14.66 2.78 -2.53
CA VAL A 101 -14.79 1.53 -1.79
C VAL A 101 -14.89 0.35 -2.74
N ARG A 102 -14.24 -0.78 -2.40
CA ARG A 102 -14.30 -2.01 -3.20
C ARG A 102 -15.72 -2.59 -3.26
N LYS A 103 -16.05 -3.26 -4.36
CA LYS A 103 -17.38 -3.84 -4.60
C LYS A 103 -17.83 -4.85 -3.53
N ASN A 104 -16.91 -5.58 -2.93
CA ASN A 104 -17.17 -6.62 -1.92
C ASN A 104 -17.35 -6.09 -0.48
N VAL A 105 -17.24 -4.79 -0.26
CA VAL A 105 -17.42 -4.17 1.06
C VAL A 105 -18.91 -4.12 1.39
N LEU A 106 -19.26 -4.47 2.62
CA LEU A 106 -20.63 -4.48 3.15
C LEU A 106 -20.86 -3.39 4.19
N HIS A 107 -19.79 -2.90 4.82
CA HIS A 107 -19.86 -1.87 5.85
C HIS A 107 -18.82 -0.79 5.57
N ALA A 108 -19.17 0.47 5.74
CA ALA A 108 -18.19 1.55 5.72
C ALA A 108 -18.35 2.46 6.94
N LYS A 109 -17.23 3.01 7.41
CA LYS A 109 -17.17 3.97 8.51
C LYS A 109 -16.50 5.25 8.05
N VAL A 110 -17.17 6.38 8.25
CA VAL A 110 -16.63 7.71 7.96
C VAL A 110 -15.77 8.18 9.12
N ILE A 111 -14.54 8.59 8.82
CA ILE A 111 -13.55 9.06 9.80
C ILE A 111 -13.11 10.51 9.50
N LYS A 112 -12.71 11.23 10.55
CA LYS A 112 -12.28 12.63 10.43
C LYS A 112 -10.85 12.67 9.90
N SER A 113 -10.72 12.86 8.60
CA SER A 113 -9.44 13.04 7.92
C SER A 113 -9.66 13.92 6.69
N GLY A 114 -8.97 15.05 6.64
CA GLY A 114 -9.22 16.12 5.68
C GLY A 114 -10.43 16.98 6.03
N GLU A 115 -10.81 17.84 5.09
CA GLU A 115 -11.88 18.82 5.24
C GLU A 115 -13.02 18.52 4.27
N LEU A 116 -14.22 18.95 4.66
CA LEU A 116 -15.42 18.86 3.84
C LEU A 116 -16.05 20.25 3.80
N SER A 117 -16.02 20.88 2.63
CA SER A 117 -16.56 22.24 2.41
C SER A 117 -17.99 22.25 1.86
N ARG A 118 -18.52 21.07 1.48
CA ARG A 118 -19.85 20.91 0.89
C ARG A 118 -20.80 20.19 1.84
N ALA A 119 -22.07 20.57 1.81
CA ALA A 119 -23.11 19.86 2.53
C ALA A 119 -23.35 18.49 1.88
N VAL A 120 -23.28 17.42 2.67
CA VAL A 120 -23.58 16.06 2.22
C VAL A 120 -24.54 15.37 3.19
N THR A 121 -25.40 14.51 2.66
CA THR A 121 -26.28 13.65 3.43
C THR A 121 -25.68 12.24 3.49
N VAL A 122 -25.16 11.86 4.65
CA VAL A 122 -24.61 10.51 4.90
C VAL A 122 -25.74 9.59 5.35
N LYS A 123 -25.98 8.48 4.62
CA LYS A 123 -27.07 7.53 4.90
C LYS A 123 -26.55 6.11 5.12
N GLY A 124 -26.98 5.46 6.19
CA GLY A 124 -26.69 4.04 6.46
C GLY A 124 -25.21 3.72 6.71
N LEU A 125 -24.40 4.73 7.04
CA LEU A 125 -22.97 4.60 7.32
C LEU A 125 -22.67 4.96 8.77
N LYS A 126 -21.69 4.27 9.36
CA LYS A 126 -21.21 4.65 10.69
C LYS A 126 -20.32 5.87 10.58
N VAL A 127 -20.48 6.86 11.45
CA VAL A 127 -19.69 8.08 11.45
C VAL A 127 -18.99 8.24 12.81
N THR A 128 -17.69 8.58 12.82
CA THR A 128 -17.01 8.91 14.09
C THR A 128 -17.49 10.24 14.65
N LYS A 129 -17.33 10.45 15.96
CA LYS A 129 -17.74 11.71 16.61
C LYS A 129 -17.16 12.95 15.92
N GLY A 130 -15.85 12.97 15.68
CA GLY A 130 -15.21 14.11 15.03
C GLY A 130 -15.61 14.29 13.56
N ALA A 131 -15.95 13.21 12.85
CA ALA A 131 -16.44 13.31 11.47
C ALA A 131 -17.87 13.85 11.43
N ARG A 132 -18.70 13.46 12.39
CA ARG A 132 -20.07 13.97 12.55
C ARG A 132 -20.05 15.48 12.74
N GLU A 133 -19.26 15.97 13.69
CA GLU A 133 -19.11 17.41 13.94
C GLU A 133 -18.67 18.17 12.69
N ALA A 134 -17.74 17.61 11.90
CA ALA A 134 -17.27 18.23 10.66
C ALA A 134 -18.34 18.24 9.55
N ILE A 135 -19.13 17.18 9.43
CA ILE A 135 -20.23 17.09 8.44
C ILE A 135 -21.34 18.06 8.80
N GLU A 136 -21.73 18.13 10.07
CA GLU A 136 -22.75 19.06 10.57
C GLU A 136 -22.28 20.52 10.43
N ALA A 137 -21.01 20.82 10.72
CA ALA A 137 -20.42 22.15 10.52
C ALA A 137 -20.42 22.58 9.04
N ALA A 138 -20.31 21.64 8.10
CA ALA A 138 -20.42 21.89 6.67
C ALA A 138 -21.89 21.98 6.18
N GLY A 139 -22.88 21.92 7.07
CA GLY A 139 -24.30 21.95 6.75
C GLY A 139 -24.87 20.61 6.25
N GLY A 140 -24.12 19.53 6.41
CA GLY A 140 -24.54 18.17 6.05
C GLY A 140 -25.48 17.53 7.08
N LYS A 141 -26.09 16.41 6.69
CA LYS A 141 -27.01 15.62 7.54
C LYS A 141 -26.54 14.17 7.63
N ILE A 142 -26.84 13.52 8.75
CA ILE A 142 -26.56 12.10 8.96
C ILE A 142 -27.87 11.40 9.26
N GLU A 143 -28.28 10.53 8.36
CA GLU A 143 -29.46 9.66 8.51
C GLU A 143 -28.96 8.25 8.88
N GLY A 144 -29.41 7.77 10.04
CA GLY A 144 -28.98 6.51 10.65
C GLY A 144 -29.51 5.27 9.93
#